data_AF-A0A9D7RHR7-F1
#
_entry.id   AF-A0A9D7RHR7-F1
#
_cell.length_a   1.000
_cell.length_b   1.000
_cell.length_c   1.000
_cell.angle_alpha   90.00
_cell.angle_beta   90.00
_cell.angle_gamma   90.00
#
_symmetry.space_group_name_H-M   'P 1'
#
loop_
_entity.id
_entity.type
_entity.pdbx_description
1 polymer ?
#
loop_
_entity_poly.entity_id
_entity_poly.type
_entity_poly.pdbx_seq_one_letter_code
_entity_poly.pdbx_strand_id
1 'polypeptide(L)'
;MENHGPSAVANGTLLIAPLNGLRSPGFTCTPGAGATCTAPPLSAPGTFAIHLLVGARLTVQLDATQDPFATGIEIHAGVAAPLDLPTINAADDTATLQEPVLPFGIFGGGFE
;
A
#
# COMPACT_ATOMS: atom_id res chain seq x y z
N MET A 1 1.09 -2.50 -26.63
CA MET A 1 0.38 -3.09 -25.48
C MET A 1 1.11 -2.57 -24.27
N GLU A 2 0.47 -1.66 -23.54
CA GLU A 2 1.05 -0.93 -22.42
C GLU A 2 0.81 -1.68 -21.10
N ASN A 3 1.88 -1.90 -20.34
CA ASN A 3 1.75 -2.13 -18.90
C ASN A 3 1.25 -0.82 -18.27
N HIS A 4 0.04 -0.84 -17.70
CA HIS A 4 -0.58 0.34 -17.08
C HIS A 4 0.05 0.73 -15.73
N GLY A 5 1.00 -0.07 -15.23
CA GLY A 5 1.74 0.23 -14.01
C GLY A 5 0.85 0.29 -12.76
N PRO A 6 1.43 0.61 -11.60
CA PRO A 6 0.68 0.79 -10.37
C PRO A 6 -0.35 1.92 -10.52
N SER A 7 -1.59 1.67 -10.08
CA SER A 7 -2.69 2.63 -10.11
C SER A 7 -2.89 3.36 -8.78
N ALA A 8 -3.48 4.55 -8.84
CA ALA A 8 -3.83 5.31 -7.64
C ALA A 8 -4.98 4.62 -6.88
N VAL A 9 -4.97 4.73 -5.55
CA VAL A 9 -6.07 4.31 -4.67
C VAL A 9 -6.97 5.52 -4.44
N ALA A 10 -8.07 5.61 -5.19
CA ALA A 10 -9.00 6.73 -5.09
C ALA A 10 -10.21 6.39 -4.23
N ASN A 11 -10.40 7.07 -3.08
CA ASN A 11 -11.49 6.79 -2.14
C ASN A 11 -11.39 5.40 -1.49
N GLY A 12 -10.16 4.98 -1.19
CA GLY A 12 -9.93 3.77 -0.41
C GLY A 12 -10.35 3.95 1.05
N THR A 13 -10.50 2.84 1.74
CA THR A 13 -10.75 2.84 3.20
C THR A 13 -9.59 2.15 3.90
N LEU A 14 -8.95 2.85 4.84
CA LEU A 14 -7.94 2.29 5.71
C LEU A 14 -8.59 1.84 7.01
N LEU A 15 -8.59 0.54 7.28
CA LEU A 15 -9.12 -0.06 8.50
C LEU A 15 -7.97 -0.29 9.48
N ILE A 16 -8.19 0.06 10.75
CA ILE A 16 -7.21 -0.14 11.81
C ILE A 16 -7.91 -0.62 13.07
N ALA A 17 -7.43 -1.72 13.62
CA ALA A 17 -7.98 -2.35 14.81
C ALA A 17 -6.89 -2.82 15.76
N PRO A 18 -6.78 -2.23 16.97
CA PRO A 18 -6.05 -2.83 18.07
C PRO A 18 -6.88 -4.02 18.58
N LEU A 19 -6.35 -5.23 18.44
CA LEU A 19 -7.08 -6.47 18.75
C LEU A 19 -6.78 -6.97 20.16
N ASN A 20 -5.56 -6.74 20.65
CA ASN A 20 -5.17 -7.23 21.96
C ASN A 20 -4.06 -6.39 22.61
N GLY A 21 -4.10 -6.36 23.95
CA GLY A 21 -3.00 -5.87 24.79
C GLY A 21 -2.85 -4.36 24.90
N LEU A 22 -3.79 -3.57 24.36
CA LEU A 22 -3.77 -2.11 24.40
C LEU A 22 -5.04 -1.54 25.02
N ARG A 23 -4.89 -0.45 25.77
CA ARG A 23 -5.97 0.39 26.31
C ARG A 23 -5.81 1.83 25.83
N SER A 24 -6.93 2.53 25.76
CA SER A 24 -7.02 3.93 25.35
C SER A 24 -6.29 4.22 24.02
N PRO A 25 -6.57 3.46 22.94
CA PRO A 25 -5.87 3.66 21.68
C PRO A 25 -6.29 4.98 21.03
N GLY A 26 -5.33 5.76 20.57
CA GLY A 26 -5.50 6.99 19.79
C GLY A 26 -4.81 6.84 18.45
N PHE A 27 -5.56 7.00 17.36
CA PHE A 27 -5.05 6.91 16.00
C PHE A 27 -5.09 8.26 15.32
N THR A 28 -3.96 8.66 14.75
CA THR A 28 -3.85 9.85 13.92
C THR A 28 -3.29 9.47 12.56
N CYS A 29 -3.92 9.98 11.50
CA CYS A 29 -3.53 9.72 10.14
C CYS A 29 -2.92 10.97 9.50
N THR A 30 -1.68 10.86 9.06
CA THR A 30 -0.92 11.96 8.48
C THR A 30 -0.61 11.64 7.02
N PRO A 31 -1.21 12.39 6.06
CA PRO A 31 -0.90 12.19 4.65
C PRO A 31 0.48 12.76 4.30
N GLY A 32 1.23 12.03 3.46
CA GLY A 32 2.40 12.56 2.76
C GLY A 32 2.02 13.28 1.47
N ALA A 33 3.02 13.67 0.68
CA ALA A 33 2.80 14.30 -0.62
C ALA A 33 2.01 13.36 -1.56
N GLY A 34 0.96 13.89 -2.19
CA GLY A 34 0.10 13.11 -3.10
C GLY A 34 -0.84 12.12 -2.40
N ALA A 35 -0.96 12.20 -1.06
CA ALA A 35 -1.95 11.45 -0.30
C ALA A 35 -2.94 12.39 0.40
N THR A 36 -4.14 11.90 0.69
CA THR A 36 -5.07 12.53 1.62
C THR A 36 -5.60 11.49 2.60
N CYS A 37 -5.89 11.94 3.81
CA CYS A 37 -6.53 11.13 4.83
C CYS A 37 -7.61 11.97 5.50
N THR A 38 -8.84 11.46 5.51
CA THR A 38 -10.02 12.18 5.98
C THR A 38 -10.75 11.31 7.01
N ALA A 39 -10.51 11.59 8.28
CA ALA A 39 -11.35 11.22 9.43
C ALA A 39 -10.86 12.01 10.66
N PRO A 40 -11.72 12.20 11.68
CA PRO A 40 -11.24 12.66 12.98
C PRO A 40 -10.23 11.65 13.57
N PRO A 41 -9.33 12.08 14.48
CA PRO A 41 -8.55 11.16 15.29
C PRO A 41 -9.47 10.12 15.93
N LEU A 42 -9.11 8.85 15.84
CA LEU A 42 -9.95 7.77 16.34
C LEU A 42 -9.45 7.35 17.72
N SER A 43 -10.33 7.28 18.70
CA SER A 43 -10.03 6.76 20.05
C SER A 43 -10.37 5.26 20.21
N ALA A 44 -10.66 4.60 19.09
CA ALA A 44 -11.15 3.23 19.01
C ALA A 44 -10.80 2.65 17.63
N PRO A 45 -10.85 1.30 17.46
CA PRO A 45 -10.82 0.67 16.14
C PRO A 45 -11.77 1.37 15.16
N GLY A 46 -11.32 1.58 13.93
CA GLY A 46 -12.16 2.27 12.95
C GLY A 46 -11.50 2.45 11.60
N THR A 47 -12.05 3.38 10.83
CA THR A 47 -11.71 3.56 9.42
C THR A 47 -11.36 5.00 9.07
N PHE A 48 -10.33 5.19 8.26
CA PHE A 48 -10.00 6.46 7.61
C PHE A 48 -10.37 6.41 6.13
N ALA A 49 -11.00 7.47 5.61
CA ALA A 49 -11.10 7.64 4.16
C ALA A 49 -9.74 8.11 3.62
N ILE A 50 -9.25 7.48 2.56
CA ILE A 50 -7.92 7.76 2.02
C ILE A 50 -7.94 7.92 0.50
N HIS A 51 -7.04 8.77 0.01
CA HIS A 51 -6.72 8.89 -1.40
C HIS A 51 -5.21 8.85 -1.55
N LEU A 52 -4.65 7.91 -2.31
CA LEU A 52 -3.21 7.81 -2.54
C LEU A 52 -2.94 7.81 -4.04
N LEU A 53 -2.20 8.81 -4.52
CA LEU A 53 -1.63 8.77 -5.85
C LEU A 53 -0.55 7.69 -5.96
N VAL A 54 -0.18 7.33 -7.18
CA VAL A 54 0.87 6.34 -7.44
C VAL A 54 2.17 6.77 -6.77
N GLY A 55 2.74 5.89 -5.94
CA GLY A 55 3.97 6.16 -5.18
C GLY A 55 3.79 7.04 -3.94
N ALA A 56 2.58 7.55 -3.66
CA ALA A 56 2.28 8.31 -2.46
C ALA A 56 2.28 7.42 -1.21
N ARG A 57 2.42 8.06 -0.05
CA ARG A 57 2.43 7.39 1.26
C ARG A 57 1.61 8.18 2.27
N LEU A 58 1.02 7.47 3.21
CA LEU A 58 0.46 8.02 4.44
C LEU A 58 1.03 7.25 5.63
N THR A 59 1.01 7.89 6.79
CA THR A 59 1.45 7.29 8.05
C THR A 59 0.30 7.32 9.03
N VAL A 60 0.04 6.20 9.70
CA VAL A 60 -0.82 6.19 10.87
C VAL A 60 0.02 5.99 12.12
N GLN A 61 -0.16 6.91 13.07
CA GLN A 61 0.45 6.82 14.39
C GLN A 61 -0.60 6.31 15.37
N LEU A 62 -0.20 5.34 16.18
CA LEU A 62 -0.96 4.81 17.31
C LEU A 62 -0.30 5.26 18.60
N ASP A 63 -1.06 5.96 19.43
CA ASP A 63 -0.72 6.30 20.80
C ASP A 63 -1.63 5.49 21.74
N ALA A 64 -1.07 4.59 22.53
CA ALA A 64 -1.85 3.70 23.38
C ALA A 64 -1.06 3.30 24.61
N THR A 65 -1.76 2.86 25.66
CA THR A 65 -1.15 2.28 26.85
C THR A 65 -1.22 0.76 26.78
N GLN A 66 -0.11 0.07 26.99
CA GLN A 66 -0.12 -1.39 27.09
C GLN A 66 -0.89 -1.83 28.34
N ASP A 67 -1.74 -2.84 28.20
CA ASP A 67 -2.41 -3.46 29.34
C ASP A 67 -1.36 -4.18 30.23
N PRO A 68 -1.34 -3.94 31.55
CA PRO A 68 -0.34 -4.53 32.44
C PRO A 68 -0.40 -6.07 32.51
N PHE A 69 -1.51 -6.67 32.09
CA PHE A 69 -1.67 -8.14 32.02
C PHE A 69 -1.54 -8.69 30.59
N ALA A 70 -1.23 -7.83 29.60
CA ALA A 70 -1.01 -8.27 28.24
C ALA A 70 0.25 -9.14 28.15
N THR A 71 0.11 -10.33 27.56
CA THR A 71 1.24 -11.17 27.17
C THR A 71 1.84 -10.77 25.83
N GLY A 72 1.17 -9.86 25.10
CA GLY A 72 1.60 -9.34 23.81
C GLY A 72 0.65 -8.25 23.30
N ILE A 73 1.08 -7.54 22.26
CA ILE A 73 0.30 -6.49 21.59
C ILE A 73 0.01 -6.94 20.17
N GLU A 74 -1.25 -6.78 19.73
CA GLU A 74 -1.67 -7.10 18.36
C GLU A 74 -2.47 -5.94 17.75
N ILE A 75 -2.05 -5.51 16.57
CA ILE A 75 -2.66 -4.41 15.81
C ILE A 75 -2.79 -4.87 14.36
N HIS A 76 -3.99 -4.79 13.79
CA HIS A 76 -4.23 -5.04 12.37
C HIS A 76 -4.49 -3.72 11.65
N ALA A 77 -3.89 -3.59 10.47
CA ALA A 77 -4.14 -2.50 9.55
C ALA A 77 -4.32 -3.05 8.14
N GLY A 78 -5.30 -2.55 7.41
CA GLY A 78 -5.59 -3.00 6.05
C GLY A 78 -6.17 -1.89 5.20
N VAL A 79 -5.83 -1.89 3.91
CA VAL A 79 -6.40 -0.97 2.93
C VAL A 79 -7.40 -1.74 2.09
N ALA A 80 -8.67 -1.35 2.16
CA ALA A 80 -9.68 -1.79 1.22
C ALA A 80 -9.58 -0.92 -0.04
N ALA A 81 -9.35 -1.56 -1.19
CA ALA A 81 -9.39 -0.90 -2.48
C ALA A 81 -10.83 -0.46 -2.82
N PRO A 82 -11.00 0.59 -3.63
CA PRO A 82 -12.31 1.00 -4.12
C PRO A 82 -12.93 -0.11 -4.96
N LEU A 83 -14.27 -0.22 -4.94
CA LEU A 83 -15.02 -1.28 -5.63
C LEU A 83 -14.86 -1.23 -7.17
N ASP A 84 -14.49 -0.06 -7.70
CA ASP A 84 -14.39 0.22 -9.15
C ASP A 84 -12.93 0.38 -9.61
N LEU A 85 -12.08 -0.60 -9.32
CA LEU A 85 -10.83 -0.73 -10.09
C LEU A 85 -11.21 -1.17 -11.52
N PRO A 86 -10.68 -0.54 -12.58
CA PRO A 86 -10.87 -1.07 -13.93
C PRO A 86 -10.37 -2.52 -13.95
N THR A 87 -11.19 -3.42 -14.49
CA THR A 87 -10.87 -4.85 -14.56
C THR A 87 -9.53 -5.07 -15.27
N ILE A 88 -8.54 -5.63 -14.57
CA ILE A 88 -7.33 -6.19 -15.19
C ILE A 88 -7.80 -7.28 -16.15
N ASN A 89 -7.74 -7.01 -17.45
CA ASN A 89 -7.94 -8.04 -18.46
C ASN A 89 -6.56 -8.66 -18.81
N ALA A 90 -6.54 -9.87 -19.35
CA ALA A 90 -5.30 -10.55 -19.70
C ALA A 90 -4.44 -9.82 -20.77
N ALA A 91 -4.96 -8.74 -21.38
CA ALA A 91 -4.19 -7.89 -22.28
C ALA A 91 -3.41 -6.78 -21.55
N ASP A 92 -3.71 -6.51 -20.26
CA ASP A 92 -3.11 -5.42 -19.48
C ASP A 92 -1.81 -5.84 -18.76
N ASP A 93 -1.51 -7.15 -18.63
CA ASP A 93 -0.37 -7.66 -17.85
C ASP A 93 0.53 -8.66 -18.63
N THR A 94 0.61 -8.50 -19.96
CA THR A 94 1.59 -9.26 -20.77
C THR A 94 2.80 -8.38 -21.08
N ALA A 95 3.82 -8.45 -20.22
CA ALA A 95 5.12 -7.84 -20.51
C ALA A 95 5.87 -8.68 -21.57
N THR A 96 5.97 -8.19 -22.80
CA THR A 96 6.94 -8.72 -23.78
C THR A 96 8.31 -8.10 -23.53
N LEU A 97 9.26 -8.90 -23.06
CA LEU A 97 10.68 -8.55 -23.09
C LEU A 97 11.10 -8.42 -24.55
N GLN A 98 11.29 -7.18 -25.01
CA GLN A 98 11.94 -6.92 -26.29
C GLN A 98 13.45 -6.80 -26.00
N GLU A 99 14.14 -7.94 -25.93
CA GLU A 99 15.61 -7.89 -26.03
C GLU A 99 15.95 -7.27 -27.39
N PRO A 100 16.70 -6.16 -27.45
CA PRO A 100 17.23 -5.71 -28.71
C PRO A 100 18.18 -6.80 -29.21
N VAL A 101 17.80 -7.50 -30.28
CA VAL A 101 18.75 -8.29 -31.06
C VAL A 101 19.73 -7.29 -31.64
N LEU A 102 20.82 -7.03 -30.92
CA LEU A 102 21.99 -6.44 -31.54
C LEU A 102 22.39 -7.42 -32.65
N PRO A 103 22.53 -6.97 -33.91
CA PRO A 103 23.07 -7.85 -34.94
C PRO A 103 24.41 -8.34 -34.41
N PHE A 104 24.57 -9.67 -34.31
CA PHE A 104 25.78 -10.33 -33.87
C PHE A 104 26.97 -9.83 -34.71
N GLY A 105 27.62 -8.78 -34.23
CA GLY A 105 28.95 -8.38 -34.59
C GLY A 105 29.90 -9.28 -33.82
N ILE A 106 30.20 -10.43 -34.43
CA ILE A 106 31.38 -11.29 -34.24
C ILE A 106 32.29 -10.83 -33.09
N PHE A 107 32.15 -11.45 -31.91
CA PHE A 107 33.33 -11.74 -31.10
C PHE A 107 33.66 -13.20 -31.31
N GLY A 108 34.63 -13.41 -32.21
CA GLY A 108 35.32 -14.67 -32.36
C GLY A 108 35.94 -15.09 -31.03
N GLY A 109 36.03 -16.41 -30.84
CA GLY A 109 36.29 -17.03 -29.55
C GLY A 109 37.63 -16.73 -28.89
N GLY A 110 37.70 -17.21 -27.66
CA GLY A 110 38.90 -17.24 -26.83
C GLY A 110 38.48 -17.51 -25.39
N PHE A 111 38.46 -18.78 -25.00
CA PHE A 111 38.63 -19.11 -23.58
C PHE A 111 40.06 -18.74 -23.23
N GLU A 112 40.24 -17.75 -22.36
CA GLU A 112 41.24 -17.66 -21.28
C GLU A 112 40.86 -16.52 -20.33
#